data_AF-A0A1X1UKB5-F1
#
_entry.id   AF-A0A1X1UKB5-F1
#
_cell.length_a   1.000
_cell.length_b   1.000
_cell.length_c   1.000
_cell.angle_alpha   90.00
_cell.angle_beta   90.00
_cell.angle_gamma   90.00
#
_symmetry.space_group_name_H-M   'P 1'
#
loop_
_entity.id
_entity.type
_entity.pdbx_description
1 polymer ?
#
loop_
_entity_poly.entity_id
_entity_poly.type
_entity_poly.pdbx_seq_one_letter_code
_entity_poly.pdbx_strand_id
1 'polypeptide(L)' 'MPSDRTHLEFVYDLTLDEARRRAAVLEAIGPGWDPIRALADEDQAYAMLYSNLDAQQQRYYDALVSAGVLPDRAVDNASD' A
#
# COMPACT_ATOMS: atom_id res chain seq x y z
N MET A 1 -39.77 -8.52 38.19
CA MET A 1 -39.71 -8.94 36.78
C MET A 1 -38.28 -8.72 36.31
N PRO A 2 -37.46 -9.75 36.07
CA PRO A 2 -36.19 -9.53 35.42
C PRO A 2 -36.48 -9.32 33.93
N SER A 3 -36.18 -8.13 33.42
CA SER A 3 -36.20 -7.86 32.00
C SER A 3 -35.08 -8.66 31.35
N ASP A 4 -35.45 -9.67 30.57
CA ASP A 4 -34.53 -10.44 29.75
C ASP A 4 -34.00 -9.51 28.65
N ARG A 5 -32.84 -8.90 28.90
CA ARG A 5 -32.10 -8.17 27.87
C ARG A 5 -31.44 -9.22 27.00
N THR A 6 -32.07 -9.52 25.87
CA THR A 6 -31.48 -10.39 24.83
C THR A 6 -30.14 -9.78 24.39
N HIS A 7 -29.05 -10.37 24.85
CA HIS A 7 -27.70 -9.98 24.48
C HIS A 7 -27.39 -10.66 23.14
N LEU A 8 -27.44 -9.90 22.04
CA LEU A 8 -27.06 -10.38 20.72
C LEU A 8 -25.53 -10.35 20.63
N GLU A 9 -24.92 -11.52 20.49
CA GLU A 9 -23.49 -11.65 20.26
C GLU A 9 -23.20 -11.50 18.76
N PHE A 10 -22.51 -10.43 18.39
CA PHE A 10 -22.05 -10.21 17.02
C PHE A 10 -20.66 -10.84 16.86
N VAL A 11 -20.61 -11.99 16.21
CA VAL A 11 -19.36 -12.64 15.81
C VAL A 11 -19.13 -12.33 14.34
N TYR A 12 -17.94 -11.77 14.03
CA TYR A 12 -17.57 -11.33 12.70
C TYR A 12 -16.31 -12.07 12.25
N ASP A 13 -16.36 -12.73 11.10
CA ASP A 13 -15.20 -13.40 10.52
C ASP A 13 -14.45 -12.43 9.60
N LEU A 14 -13.49 -11.71 10.18
CA LEU A 14 -12.67 -10.74 9.45
C LEU A 14 -11.83 -11.39 8.33
N THR A 15 -11.52 -12.68 8.44
CA THR A 15 -10.72 -13.37 7.41
C THR A 15 -11.58 -13.64 6.18
N LEU A 16 -12.82 -14.11 6.40
CA LEU A 16 -13.80 -14.30 5.34
C LEU A 16 -14.17 -12.97 4.67
N ASP A 17 -14.37 -11.92 5.45
CA ASP A 17 -14.72 -10.61 4.90
C ASP A 17 -13.56 -9.94 4.17
N GLU A 18 -12.32 -10.14 4.61
CA GLU A 18 -11.14 -9.70 3.86
C GLU A 18 -11.01 -10.45 2.53
N ALA A 19 -11.29 -11.75 2.49
CA ALA A 19 -11.31 -12.52 1.25
C ALA A 19 -12.37 -11.99 0.26
N ARG A 20 -13.57 -11.67 0.76
CA ARG A 20 -14.65 -11.06 -0.05
C ARG A 20 -14.25 -9.69 -0.58
N ARG A 21 -13.65 -8.84 0.27
CA ARG A 21 -13.17 -7.51 -0.13
C ARG A 21 -12.12 -7.61 -1.24
N ARG A 22 -11.13 -8.49 -1.09
CA ARG A 22 -10.10 -8.70 -2.11
C ARG A 22 -10.69 -9.22 -3.42
N ALA A 23 -11.63 -10.16 -3.37
CA ALA A 23 -12.30 -10.66 -4.57
C ALA A 23 -13.05 -9.54 -5.31
N ALA A 24 -13.83 -8.73 -4.59
CA ALA A 24 -14.55 -7.60 -5.17
C ALA A 24 -13.62 -6.53 -5.78
N VAL A 25 -12.45 -6.30 -5.16
CA VAL A 25 -11.42 -5.39 -5.70
C VAL A 25 -10.85 -5.93 -7.01
N LEU A 26 -10.47 -7.21 -7.05
CA LEU A 26 -9.93 -7.83 -8.27
C LEU A 26 -10.97 -7.86 -9.40
N GLU A 27 -12.23 -8.11 -9.07
CA GLU A 27 -13.33 -8.05 -10.04
C GLU A 27 -13.51 -6.64 -10.61
N ALA A 28 -13.48 -5.61 -9.75
CA ALA A 28 -13.62 -4.21 -10.16
C ALA A 28 -12.46 -3.70 -11.03
N ILE A 29 -11.24 -4.18 -10.78
CA ILE A 29 -10.05 -3.88 -11.59
C ILE A 29 -10.17 -4.53 -12.98
N GLY A 30 -10.73 -5.74 -13.05
CA GLY A 30 -11.01 -6.46 -14.28
C GLY A 30 -9.84 -7.30 -14.82
N PRO A 31 -10.11 -8.14 -15.84
CA PRO A 31 -9.18 -9.18 -16.31
C PRO A 31 -7.98 -8.65 -17.11
N GLY A 32 -7.96 -7.37 -17.47
CA GLY A 32 -6.86 -6.77 -18.21
C GLY A 32 -5.72 -6.25 -17.33
N TRP A 33 -5.82 -6.37 -16.00
CA TRP A 33 -4.80 -5.88 -15.10
C TRP A 33 -3.60 -6.81 -15.04
N ASP A 34 -2.44 -6.25 -15.34
CA ASP A 34 -1.14 -6.87 -15.18
C ASP A 34 -0.48 -6.30 -13.91
N PRO A 35 -0.47 -7.04 -12.79
CA PRO A 35 0.07 -6.53 -11.52
C PRO A 35 1.59 -6.32 -11.58
N ILE A 36 2.30 -7.05 -12.43
CA ILE A 36 3.76 -6.89 -12.59
C ILE A 36 4.06 -5.59 -13.31
N ARG A 37 3.32 -5.32 -14.39
CA ARG A 37 3.42 -4.03 -15.09
C ARG A 37 3.00 -2.87 -14.20
N ALA A 38 1.92 -3.02 -13.43
CA ALA A 38 1.46 -1.96 -12.53
C ALA A 38 2.54 -1.60 -11.48
N LEU A 39 3.23 -2.60 -10.93
CA LEU A 39 4.34 -2.38 -9.99
C LEU A 39 5.52 -1.66 -10.67
N ALA A 40 5.90 -2.08 -11.87
CA ALA A 40 6.97 -1.42 -12.63
C ALA A 40 6.60 0.04 -12.99
N ASP A 41 5.35 0.30 -13.36
CA ASP A 41 4.85 1.64 -13.66
C ASP A 41 4.85 2.53 -12.40
N GLU A 42 4.52 1.96 -11.21
CA GLU A 42 4.62 2.66 -9.92
C GLU A 42 6.06 3.01 -9.56
N ASP A 43 7.01 2.09 -9.74
CA ASP A 43 8.44 2.34 -9.48
C ASP A 43 8.98 3.45 -10.39
N GLN A 44 8.60 3.43 -11.67
CA GLN A 44 8.97 4.48 -12.62
C GLN A 44 8.37 5.84 -12.22
N ALA A 45 7.08 5.87 -11.84
CA ALA A 45 6.42 7.09 -11.40
C ALA A 45 7.09 7.67 -10.14
N TYR A 46 7.50 6.81 -9.21
CA TYR A 46 8.22 7.22 -8.01
C TYR A 46 9.59 7.81 -8.33
N ALA A 47 10.34 7.20 -9.25
CA ALA A 47 11.63 7.72 -9.71
C ALA A 47 11.47 9.10 -10.38
N MET A 48 10.37 9.29 -11.12
CA MET A 48 10.04 10.58 -11.72
C MET A 48 9.68 11.65 -10.66
N LEU A 49 9.00 11.28 -9.58
CA LEU A 49 8.58 12.21 -8.52
C LEU A 49 9.77 12.93 -7.85
N TYR A 50 10.87 12.21 -7.67
CA TYR A 50 12.11 12.75 -7.11
C TYR A 50 13.20 12.95 -8.18
N SER A 51 12.79 13.00 -9.45
CA SER A 51 13.69 13.42 -10.52
C SER A 51 13.88 14.93 -10.50
N ASN A 52 15.07 15.39 -10.87
CA ASN A 52 15.38 16.81 -11.04
C ASN A 52 15.25 17.66 -9.76
N LEU A 53 15.50 17.07 -8.59
CA LEU A 53 15.59 17.84 -7.35
C LEU A 53 16.74 18.84 -7.42
N ASP A 54 16.49 20.07 -6.98
CA ASP A 54 17.57 21.01 -6.74
C ASP A 54 18.40 20.60 -5.50
N ALA A 55 19.52 21.28 -5.27
CA ALA A 55 20.43 20.94 -4.19
C ALA A 55 19.80 21.04 -2.78
N GLN A 56 18.82 21.92 -2.58
CA GLN A 56 18.14 22.03 -1.29
C GLN A 56 17.10 20.92 -1.13
N GLN A 57 16.34 20.64 -2.18
CA GLN A 57 15.37 19.55 -2.22
C GLN A 57 16.04 18.19 -2.04
N GLN A 58 17.19 17.96 -2.68
CA GLN A 58 17.97 16.74 -2.52
C GLN A 58 18.41 16.54 -1.05
N ARG A 59 18.86 17.61 -0.39
CA ARG A 59 19.23 17.53 1.04
C ARG A 59 18.06 17.13 1.95
N TYR A 60 16.85 17.59 1.65
CA TYR A 60 15.67 17.17 2.41
C TYR A 60 15.28 15.73 2.09
N TYR A 61 15.35 15.33 0.82
CA TYR A 61 15.13 13.94 0.41
C TYR A 61 16.07 12.99 1.16
N ASP A 62 17.37 13.26 1.15
CA ASP A 62 18.38 12.44 1.83
C ASP A 62 18.12 12.35 3.34
N ALA A 63 17.70 13.46 3.97
CA ALA A 63 17.36 13.49 5.39
C ALA A 63 16.12 12.63 5.70
N LEU A 64 15.12 12.64 4.83
CA LEU A 64 13.90 11.83 4.98
C LEU A 64 14.17 10.35 4.77
N VAL A 65 15.04 9.99 3.82
CA VAL A 65 15.52 8.60 3.64
C VAL A 65 16.28 8.14 4.87
N SER A 66 17.25 8.94 5.35
CA SER A 66 18.00 8.61 6.56
C SER A 66 17.14 8.49 7.82
N ALA A 67 16.01 9.19 7.88
CA ALA A 67 15.05 9.10 8.98
C ALA A 67 14.05 7.94 8.84
N GLY A 68 14.08 7.20 7.73
CA GLY A 68 13.13 6.12 7.42
C GLY A 68 11.72 6.61 7.07
N VAL A 69 11.56 7.91 6.78
CA VAL A 69 10.29 8.48 6.33
C VAL A 69 10.06 8.15 4.85
N LEU A 70 11.13 8.18 4.06
CA LEU A 70 11.14 7.71 2.68
C LEU A 70 11.95 6.41 2.56
N PRO A 71 11.59 5.50 1.64
CA PRO A 71 12.31 4.25 1.43
C PRO A 71 13.71 4.47 0.84
N ASP A 72 14.68 3.62 1.23
CA ASP A 72 16.05 3.62 0.69
C ASP A 72 16.19 2.64 -0.49
N ARG A 73 15.76 3.11 -1.67
CA ARG A 73 15.68 2.25 -2.87
C ARG A 73 17.02 1.93 -3.55
N ALA A 74 18.13 2.58 -3.18
CA ALA A 74 19.44 2.17 -3.68
C ALA A 74 19.81 0.76 -3.20
N VAL A 75 19.27 0.35 -2.04
CA VAL A 75 19.44 -0.97 -1.44
C VAL A 75 18.41 -1.96 -1.99
N ASP A 76 17.18 -1.51 -2.22
CA ASP A 76 16.10 -2.35 -2.75
C ASP A 76 16.40 -2.84 -4.19
N ASN A 77 16.93 -1.97 -5.05
CA ASN A 77 17.27 -2.32 -6.45
C ASN A 77 18.53 -3.18 -6.59
N ALA A 78 19.37 -3.28 -5.55
CA ALA A 78 20.57 -4.13 -5.55
C ALA A 78 20.24 -5.60 -5.20
N SER A 79 18.99 -5.87 -4.82
CA SER A 79 18.51 -7.17 -4.36
C SER A 79 17.70 -7.93 -5.42
N ASP A 80 17.58 -7.39 -6.64
CA ASP A 80 16.91 -7.97 -7.82
C ASP A 80 17.93 -8.51 -8.84
#